data_AF-A0A7Y1X9U8-F1
#
_entry.id   AF-A0A7Y1X9U8-F1
#
_cell.length_a   1.000
_cell.length_b   1.000
_cell.length_c   1.000
_cell.angle_alpha   90.00
_cell.angle_beta   90.00
_cell.angle_gamma   90.00
#
_symmetry.space_group_name_H-M   'P 1'
#
loop_
_entity.id
_entity.type
_entity.pdbx_description
1 polymer ?
#
loop_
_entity_poly.entity_id
_entity_poly.type
_entity_poly.pdbx_seq_one_letter_code
_entity_poly.pdbx_strand_id
1 'polypeptide(L)'
;MSMGEIIELLDSAYWQLQTYGDEELDLDELLPENADVAELWGLRGEVMLSMKALQAIRRIVEERIAAQLERGEAVNVNGQIVRYKPGFKRSIHDADKLWSFVQSLPQSAITELFNPNDIKIGALKRYAESEGMDAEAIEDTFYMKEFTPPKVEGVDQEFAPKWTHDIEPGERKVSPYVRDE
;
A
#
# COMPACT_ATOMS: atom_id res chain seq x y z
N MET A 1 -21.16 -1.32 -13.26
CA MET A 1 -21.27 0.08 -13.72
C MET A 1 -20.83 0.16 -15.17
N SER A 2 -21.58 0.88 -16.01
CA SER A 2 -21.23 1.15 -17.41
C SER A 2 -20.25 2.32 -17.51
N MET A 3 -19.55 2.42 -18.65
CA MET A 3 -18.64 3.55 -18.90
C MET A 3 -19.35 4.91 -18.85
N GLY A 4 -20.63 4.96 -19.25
CA GLY A 4 -21.42 6.20 -19.17
C GLY A 4 -21.69 6.64 -17.74
N GLU A 5 -22.03 5.69 -16.86
CA GLU A 5 -22.24 5.94 -15.42
C GLU A 5 -20.94 6.41 -14.74
N ILE A 6 -19.79 5.83 -15.12
CA ILE A 6 -18.47 6.26 -14.63
C ILE A 6 -18.20 7.72 -15.02
N ILE A 7 -18.47 8.11 -16.26
CA ILE A 7 -18.25 9.47 -16.75
C ILE A 7 -19.15 10.48 -16.02
N GLU A 8 -20.44 10.18 -15.86
CA GLU A 8 -21.37 11.05 -15.13
C GLU A 8 -20.95 11.26 -13.68
N LEU A 9 -20.44 10.21 -13.05
CA LEU A 9 -19.98 10.22 -11.67
C LEU A 9 -18.69 11.03 -11.51
N LEU A 10 -17.76 10.93 -12.47
CA LEU A 10 -16.57 11.77 -12.56
C LEU A 10 -16.90 13.25 -12.81
N ASP A 11 -17.87 13.53 -13.68
CA ASP A 11 -18.32 14.90 -13.97
C ASP A 11 -19.00 15.54 -12.74
N SER A 12 -19.84 14.78 -12.03
CA SER A 12 -20.47 15.21 -10.78
C SER A 12 -19.41 15.51 -9.70
N ALA A 13 -18.44 14.60 -9.54
CA ALA A 13 -17.32 14.77 -8.61
C ALA A 13 -16.49 16.01 -8.93
N TYR A 14 -16.17 16.19 -10.21
CA TYR A 14 -15.44 17.35 -10.68
C TYR A 14 -16.19 18.66 -10.40
N TRP A 15 -17.51 18.67 -10.63
CA TRP A 15 -18.34 19.83 -10.34
C TRP A 15 -18.38 20.18 -8.85
N GLN A 16 -18.55 19.19 -7.97
CA GLN A 16 -18.54 19.40 -6.52
C GLN A 16 -17.18 19.93 -6.05
N LEU A 17 -16.08 19.37 -6.55
CA LEU A 17 -14.72 19.83 -6.25
C LEU A 17 -14.46 21.28 -6.66
N GLN A 18 -14.95 21.69 -7.83
CA GLN A 18 -14.85 23.09 -8.28
C GLN A 18 -15.69 24.03 -7.43
N THR A 19 -16.82 23.55 -6.91
CA THR A 19 -17.81 24.37 -6.20
C THR A 19 -17.49 24.53 -4.71
N TYR A 20 -17.04 23.44 -4.06
CA TYR A 20 -16.89 23.36 -2.60
C TYR A 20 -15.45 23.11 -2.13
N GLY A 21 -14.54 22.73 -3.02
CA GLY A 21 -13.16 22.38 -2.67
C GLY A 21 -13.00 20.96 -2.11
N ASP A 22 -11.76 20.58 -1.77
CA ASP A 22 -11.41 19.20 -1.34
C ASP A 22 -12.01 18.79 0.03
N GLU A 23 -12.44 19.74 0.86
CA GLU A 23 -12.79 19.53 2.28
C GLU A 23 -14.26 19.12 2.50
N GLU A 24 -15.14 19.29 1.51
CA GLU A 24 -16.60 19.03 1.60
C GLU A 24 -17.09 17.90 0.68
N LEU A 25 -16.19 17.10 0.10
CA LEU A 25 -16.60 15.93 -0.69
C LEU A 25 -17.19 14.85 0.22
N ASP A 26 -18.51 14.68 0.16
CA ASP A 26 -19.20 13.59 0.82
C ASP A 26 -18.96 12.28 0.06
N LEU A 27 -18.25 11.36 0.71
CA LEU A 27 -17.77 10.09 0.15
C LEU A 27 -18.93 9.16 -0.25
N ASP A 28 -20.04 9.26 0.48
CA ASP A 28 -21.20 8.38 0.33
C ASP A 28 -22.16 8.88 -0.77
N GLU A 29 -22.14 10.18 -1.11
CA GLU A 29 -22.90 10.72 -2.25
C GLU A 29 -22.21 10.47 -3.59
N LEU A 30 -20.88 10.32 -3.58
CA LEU A 30 -20.07 10.27 -4.79
C LEU A 30 -19.91 8.88 -5.36
N LEU A 31 -19.65 7.89 -4.51
CA LEU A 31 -19.47 6.51 -4.95
C LEU A 31 -20.71 5.70 -4.60
N PRO A 32 -21.19 4.80 -5.48
CA PRO A 32 -22.29 3.92 -5.11
C PRO A 32 -21.85 3.08 -3.91
N GLU A 33 -22.67 3.06 -2.86
CA GLU A 33 -22.36 2.29 -1.64
C GLU A 33 -22.06 0.81 -1.93
N ASN A 34 -22.69 0.29 -2.99
CA ASN A 34 -22.65 -1.11 -3.43
C ASN A 34 -21.65 -1.39 -4.57
N ALA A 35 -20.80 -0.43 -4.96
CA ALA A 35 -19.77 -0.68 -5.97
C ALA A 35 -18.73 -1.69 -5.46
N ASP A 36 -18.36 -2.67 -6.28
CA ASP A 36 -17.35 -3.66 -5.89
C ASP A 36 -15.90 -3.20 -6.16
N VAL A 37 -14.91 -3.96 -5.67
CA VAL A 37 -13.49 -3.62 -5.85
C VAL A 37 -13.08 -3.53 -7.32
N ALA A 38 -13.67 -4.35 -8.21
CA ALA A 38 -13.32 -4.33 -9.63
C ALA A 38 -13.85 -3.05 -10.30
N GLU A 39 -15.08 -2.65 -9.98
CA GLU A 39 -15.69 -1.40 -10.46
C GLU A 39 -14.91 -0.17 -9.96
N LEU A 40 -14.58 -0.14 -8.68
CA LEU A 40 -13.77 0.92 -8.08
C LEU A 40 -12.35 0.97 -8.68
N TRP A 41 -11.73 -0.19 -8.95
CA TRP A 41 -10.42 -0.24 -9.59
C TRP A 41 -10.44 0.30 -11.02
N GLY A 42 -11.50 0.04 -11.77
CA GLY A 42 -11.73 0.63 -13.09
C GLY A 42 -11.83 2.16 -13.02
N LEU A 43 -12.66 2.68 -12.10
CA LEU A 43 -12.81 4.12 -11.87
C LEU A 43 -11.47 4.77 -11.51
N ARG A 44 -10.66 4.14 -10.65
CA ARG A 44 -9.31 4.61 -10.29
C ARG A 44 -8.41 4.81 -11.52
N GLY A 45 -8.52 3.92 -12.52
CA GLY A 45 -7.74 3.98 -13.76
C GLY A 45 -8.06 5.22 -14.60
N GLU A 46 -9.34 5.52 -14.76
CA GLU A 46 -9.84 6.67 -15.53
C GLU A 46 -9.44 8.01 -14.89
N VAL A 47 -9.39 8.05 -13.56
CA VAL A 47 -9.04 9.23 -12.78
C VAL A 47 -7.55 9.63 -12.91
N MET A 48 -6.68 8.77 -13.46
CA MET A 48 -5.26 9.12 -13.63
C MET A 48 -4.97 10.26 -14.62
N LEU A 49 -5.97 10.73 -15.39
CA LEU A 49 -5.85 11.80 -16.38
C LEU A 49 -5.93 13.21 -15.75
N SER A 50 -4.90 13.56 -14.96
CA SER A 50 -4.44 14.89 -14.52
C SER A 50 -5.41 16.10 -14.47
N MET A 51 -6.09 16.28 -13.33
CA MET A 51 -6.42 17.57 -12.71
C MET A 51 -6.36 17.40 -11.18
N LYS A 52 -6.08 18.45 -10.40
CA LYS A 52 -5.96 18.37 -8.92
C LYS A 52 -7.20 17.74 -8.25
N ALA A 53 -8.38 18.07 -8.78
CA ALA A 53 -9.67 17.47 -8.44
C ALA A 53 -9.69 15.92 -8.60
N LEU A 54 -9.09 15.40 -9.67
CA LEU A 54 -9.00 13.96 -9.91
C LEU A 54 -8.07 13.27 -8.89
N GLN A 55 -7.10 13.97 -8.29
CA GLN A 55 -6.29 13.37 -7.22
C GLN A 55 -7.11 13.11 -5.94
N ALA A 56 -8.06 14.00 -5.61
CA ALA A 56 -8.97 13.81 -4.49
C ALA A 56 -9.88 12.60 -4.74
N ILE A 57 -10.50 12.51 -5.93
CA ILE A 57 -11.34 11.37 -6.32
C ILE A 57 -10.55 10.05 -6.28
N ARG A 58 -9.31 10.07 -6.77
CA ARG A 58 -8.44 8.88 -6.73
C ARG A 58 -8.19 8.41 -5.30
N ARG A 59 -7.90 9.34 -4.39
CA ARG A 59 -7.71 9.03 -2.97
C ARG A 59 -8.98 8.39 -2.38
N ILE A 60 -10.13 8.97 -2.67
CA ILE A 60 -11.44 8.49 -2.21
C ILE A 60 -11.70 7.05 -2.68
N VAL A 61 -11.46 6.78 -3.96
CA VAL A 61 -11.60 5.43 -4.53
C VAL A 61 -10.62 4.44 -3.90
N GLU A 62 -9.36 4.85 -3.67
CA GLU A 62 -8.37 4.02 -2.98
C GLU A 62 -8.78 3.72 -1.53
N GLU A 63 -9.35 4.69 -0.80
CA GLU A 63 -9.88 4.50 0.55
C GLU A 63 -11.07 3.54 0.59
N ARG A 64 -12.01 3.65 -0.36
CA ARG A 64 -13.18 2.75 -0.43
C ARG A 64 -12.76 1.31 -0.76
N ILE A 65 -11.82 1.13 -1.68
CA ILE A 65 -11.27 -0.20 -1.97
C ILE A 65 -10.54 -0.75 -0.74
N ALA A 66 -9.74 0.07 -0.03
CA ALA A 66 -9.07 -0.35 1.19
C ALA A 66 -10.04 -0.68 2.33
N ALA A 67 -11.21 -0.04 2.38
CA ALA A 67 -12.27 -0.37 3.35
C ALA A 67 -13.00 -1.67 3.00
N GLN A 68 -13.06 -2.05 1.72
CA GLN A 68 -13.65 -3.31 1.26
C GLN A 68 -12.69 -4.51 1.28
N LEU A 69 -11.38 -4.26 1.33
CA LEU A 69 -10.35 -5.28 1.46
C LEU A 69 -9.87 -5.31 2.90
N GLU A 70 -10.12 -6.41 3.61
CA GLU A 70 -9.59 -6.60 4.95
C GLU A 70 -8.05 -6.72 4.93
N ARG A 71 -7.43 -6.59 6.11
CA ARG A 71 -5.97 -6.73 6.24
C ARG A 71 -5.51 -8.07 5.65
N GLY A 72 -4.71 -7.98 4.61
CA GLY A 72 -4.12 -9.13 3.93
C GLY A 72 -5.02 -9.81 2.91
N GLU A 73 -6.18 -9.24 2.59
CA GLU A 73 -6.96 -9.66 1.44
C GLU A 73 -6.35 -9.18 0.12
N ALA A 74 -6.55 -10.00 -0.91
CA ALA A 74 -6.28 -9.69 -2.29
C ALA A 74 -7.41 -10.18 -3.20
N VAL A 75 -7.63 -9.47 -4.30
CA VAL A 75 -8.61 -9.79 -5.34
C VAL A 75 -7.96 -9.66 -6.71
N ASN A 76 -8.29 -10.56 -7.64
CA ASN A 76 -7.83 -10.46 -9.01
C ASN A 76 -8.83 -9.64 -9.83
N VAL A 77 -8.41 -8.45 -10.28
CA VAL A 77 -9.17 -7.61 -11.20
C VAL A 77 -8.52 -7.70 -12.58
N ASN A 78 -9.08 -8.56 -13.44
CA ASN A 78 -8.66 -8.71 -14.84
C ASN A 78 -7.15 -8.93 -15.05
N GLY A 79 -6.52 -9.77 -14.23
CA GLY A 79 -5.09 -10.09 -14.31
C GLY A 79 -4.20 -9.23 -13.41
N GLN A 80 -4.77 -8.22 -12.74
CA GLN A 80 -4.08 -7.45 -11.70
C GLN A 80 -4.53 -7.91 -10.32
N ILE A 81 -3.56 -8.29 -9.50
CA ILE A 81 -3.79 -8.56 -8.08
C ILE A 81 -3.85 -7.23 -7.35
N VAL A 82 -5.05 -6.87 -6.92
CA VAL A 82 -5.35 -5.71 -6.09
C VAL A 82 -5.35 -6.17 -4.64
N ARG A 83 -4.49 -5.60 -3.80
CA ARG A 83 -4.33 -6.03 -2.41
C ARG A 83 -4.32 -4.88 -1.42
N TYR A 84 -4.77 -5.18 -0.21
CA TYR A 84 -4.55 -4.31 0.94
C TYR A 84 -3.05 -4.23 1.25
N LYS A 85 -2.52 -3.02 1.29
CA LYS A 85 -1.14 -2.73 1.72
C LYS A 85 -1.19 -1.91 3.00
N PRO A 86 -0.72 -2.45 4.14
CA PRO A 86 -0.59 -1.69 5.37
C PRO A 86 0.22 -0.42 5.09
N GLY A 87 -0.39 0.73 5.36
CA GLY A 87 0.27 2.01 5.23
C GLY A 87 1.19 2.21 6.42
N PHE A 88 2.49 2.19 6.20
CA PHE A 88 3.42 2.76 7.15
C PHE A 88 4.65 3.28 6.42
N LYS A 89 5.22 4.35 6.95
CA LYS A 89 6.57 4.81 6.61
C LYS A 89 7.51 4.31 7.69
N ARG A 90 8.66 3.81 7.26
CA ARG A 90 9.78 3.54 8.16
C ARG A 90 10.74 4.71 8.06
N SER A 91 11.12 5.26 9.21
CA SER A 91 12.18 6.26 9.32
C SER A 91 13.18 5.79 10.36
N ILE A 92 14.46 6.10 10.11
CA ILE A 92 15.50 5.91 11.12
C ILE A 92 15.24 6.98 12.19
N HIS A 93 15.00 6.56 13.43
CA HIS A 93 14.75 7.50 14.53
C HIS A 93 16.02 7.82 15.32
N ASP A 94 17.03 6.95 15.26
CA ASP A 94 18.33 7.14 15.90
C ASP A 94 19.46 6.71 14.95
N ALA A 95 19.89 7.65 14.10
CA ALA A 95 20.92 7.40 13.09
C ALA A 95 22.30 7.19 13.70
N ASP A 96 22.63 7.89 14.79
CA ASP A 96 23.93 7.79 15.46
C ASP A 96 24.10 6.42 16.12
N LYS A 97 23.06 5.92 16.78
CA LYS A 97 23.06 4.58 17.37
C LYS A 97 23.08 3.49 16.31
N LEU A 98 22.33 3.65 15.21
CA LEU A 98 22.39 2.73 14.07
C LEU A 98 23.80 2.67 13.47
N TRP A 99 24.44 3.83 13.29
CA TRP A 99 25.78 3.90 12.75
C TRP A 99 26.83 3.28 13.69
N SER A 100 26.72 3.56 14.99
CA SER A 100 27.58 2.96 16.01
C SER A 100 27.44 1.44 16.06
N PHE A 101 26.21 0.93 15.91
CA PHE A 101 25.95 -0.51 15.81
C PHE A 101 26.62 -1.09 14.57
N VAL A 102 26.39 -0.51 13.39
CA VAL A 102 26.99 -0.97 12.12
C VAL A 102 28.52 -0.96 12.16
N GLN A 103 29.14 0.05 12.77
CA GLN A 103 30.59 0.13 12.94
C GLN A 103 31.15 -0.94 13.90
N SER A 104 30.33 -1.49 14.78
CA SER A 104 30.73 -2.57 15.69
C SER A 104 30.63 -3.97 15.06
N LEU A 105 30.03 -4.07 13.87
CA LEU A 105 29.88 -5.34 13.16
C LEU A 105 31.19 -5.82 12.53
N PRO A 106 31.39 -7.14 12.36
CA PRO A 106 32.53 -7.67 11.63
C PRO A 106 32.53 -7.17 10.18
N GLN A 107 33.73 -6.95 9.62
CA GLN A 107 33.91 -6.40 8.27
C GLN A 107 33.20 -7.20 7.17
N SER A 108 33.02 -8.51 7.37
CA SER A 108 32.24 -9.38 6.48
C SER A 108 30.76 -9.00 6.43
N ALA A 109 30.15 -8.66 7.57
CA ALA A 109 28.75 -8.23 7.65
C ALA A 109 28.54 -6.83 7.09
N ILE A 110 29.51 -5.93 7.30
CA ILE A 110 29.49 -4.56 6.76
C ILE A 110 29.35 -4.58 5.23
N THR A 111 29.98 -5.53 4.54
CA THR A 111 29.97 -5.61 3.07
C THR A 111 28.58 -5.94 2.51
N GLU A 112 27.76 -6.69 3.24
CA GLU A 112 26.36 -7.00 2.86
C GLU A 112 25.37 -5.89 3.23
N LEU A 113 25.72 -5.08 4.24
CA LEU A 113 24.90 -4.00 4.76
C LEU A 113 25.10 -2.66 4.03
N PHE A 114 26.23 -2.48 3.35
CA PHE A 114 26.63 -1.18 2.82
C PHE A 114 26.18 -0.89 1.39
N ASN A 115 25.18 -0.02 1.28
CA ASN A 115 25.31 1.20 0.48
C ASN A 115 25.50 2.36 1.47
N PRO A 116 26.57 3.17 1.43
CA PRO A 116 26.87 4.21 2.42
C PRO A 116 25.75 5.22 2.69
N ASN A 117 24.79 5.33 1.78
CA ASN A 117 23.68 6.27 1.85
C ASN A 117 22.33 5.60 2.18
N ASP A 118 22.28 4.27 2.32
CA ASP A 118 21.02 3.54 2.44
C ASP A 118 21.22 2.19 3.14
N ILE A 119 21.27 2.20 4.48
CA ILE A 119 21.24 0.97 5.29
C ILE A 119 19.86 0.36 5.10
N LYS A 120 19.79 -0.71 4.29
CA LYS A 120 18.55 -1.41 4.03
C LYS A 120 18.18 -2.24 5.25
N ILE A 121 17.02 -1.95 5.85
CA ILE A 121 16.45 -2.72 6.95
C ILE A 121 16.43 -4.23 6.68
N GLY A 122 16.17 -4.66 5.44
CA GLY A 122 16.20 -6.07 5.07
C GLY A 122 17.58 -6.72 5.20
N ALA A 123 18.66 -5.97 5.00
CA ALA A 123 20.01 -6.46 5.22
C ALA A 123 20.32 -6.57 6.73
N LEU A 124 19.86 -5.58 7.52
CA LEU A 124 19.97 -5.59 8.98
C LEU A 124 19.23 -6.79 9.60
N LYS A 125 18.02 -7.09 9.11
CA LYS A 125 17.23 -8.24 9.55
C LYS A 125 17.89 -9.57 9.19
N ARG A 126 18.41 -9.73 7.96
CA ARG A 126 19.14 -10.94 7.57
C ARG A 126 20.38 -11.18 8.43
N TYR A 127 21.11 -10.11 8.77
CA TYR A 127 22.25 -10.22 9.67
C TYR A 127 21.82 -10.62 11.08
N ALA A 128 20.77 -10.00 11.62
CA ALA A 128 20.20 -10.39 12.91
C ALA A 128 19.82 -11.88 12.93
N GLU A 129 19.12 -12.36 11.90
CA GLU A 129 18.74 -13.77 11.75
C GLU A 129 19.96 -14.70 11.70
N SER A 130 21.02 -14.33 10.95
CA SER A 130 22.23 -15.16 10.85
C SER A 130 23.00 -15.28 12.16
N GLU A 131 22.89 -14.28 13.04
CA GLU A 131 23.52 -14.25 14.36
C GLU A 131 22.59 -14.78 15.47
N GLY A 132 21.39 -15.28 15.12
CA GLY A 132 20.41 -15.76 16.10
C GLY A 132 19.80 -14.66 16.97
N MET A 133 19.85 -13.40 16.51
CA MET A 133 19.20 -12.26 17.13
C MET A 133 17.73 -12.14 16.68
N ASP A 134 16.93 -11.43 17.46
CA ASP A 134 15.57 -11.08 17.08
C ASP A 134 15.58 -9.95 16.03
N ALA A 135 15.22 -10.31 14.80
CA ALA A 135 15.18 -9.39 13.66
C ALA A 135 14.13 -8.28 13.81
N GLU A 136 13.04 -8.52 14.53
CA GLU A 136 12.01 -7.50 14.81
C GLU A 136 12.50 -6.54 15.88
N ALA A 137 13.14 -7.05 16.95
CA ALA A 137 13.74 -6.21 17.97
C ALA A 137 14.84 -5.28 17.40
N ILE A 138 15.65 -5.79 16.47
CA ILE A 138 16.65 -4.99 15.73
C ILE A 138 15.96 -3.91 14.87
N GLU A 139 14.89 -4.24 14.15
CA GLU A 139 14.10 -3.25 13.39
C GLU A 139 13.54 -2.16 14.30
N ASP A 140 12.86 -2.54 15.39
CA ASP A 140 12.22 -1.58 16.30
C ASP A 140 13.24 -0.76 17.12
N THR A 141 14.48 -1.24 17.26
CA THR A 141 15.57 -0.51 17.93
C THR A 141 16.06 0.70 17.13
N PHE A 142 15.98 0.66 15.78
CA PHE A 142 16.56 1.69 14.92
C PHE A 142 15.54 2.40 14.02
N TYR A 143 14.40 1.76 13.75
CA TYR A 143 13.36 2.29 12.88
C TYR A 143 12.09 2.55 13.66
N MET A 144 11.46 3.69 13.42
CA MET A 144 10.08 3.94 13.83
C MET A 144 9.14 3.65 12.66
N LYS A 145 8.00 3.03 12.98
CA LYS A 145 6.88 2.85 12.06
C LYS A 145 5.91 4.00 12.28
N GLU A 146 5.84 4.92 11.32
CA GLU A 146 4.78 5.92 11.25
C GLU A 146 3.65 5.32 10.41
N PHE A 147 2.54 4.96 11.06
CA PHE A 147 1.39 4.42 10.35
C PHE A 147 0.76 5.50 9.47
N THR A 148 0.63 5.18 8.18
CA THR A 148 -0.12 6.00 7.24
C THR A 148 -1.45 5.32 6.94
N PRO A 149 -2.44 6.04 6.40
CA PRO A 149 -3.63 5.39 5.87
C PRO A 149 -3.26 4.21 4.96
N PRO A 150 -3.99 3.07 5.06
CA PRO A 150 -3.73 1.92 4.23
C PRO A 150 -3.87 2.29 2.75
N LYS A 151 -3.10 1.59 1.93
CA LYS A 151 -3.08 1.83 0.49
C LYS A 151 -3.54 0.58 -0.22
N VAL A 152 -4.03 0.77 -1.42
CA VAL A 152 -4.32 -0.31 -2.34
C VAL A 152 -3.19 -0.37 -3.35
N GLU A 153 -2.65 -1.57 -3.53
CA GLU A 153 -1.59 -1.83 -4.50
C GLU A 153 -2.12 -2.79 -5.55
N GLY A 154 -1.96 -2.42 -6.83
CA GLY A 154 -2.19 -3.30 -7.97
C GLY A 154 -0.86 -3.80 -8.48
N VAL A 155 -0.73 -5.11 -8.62
CA VAL A 155 0.47 -5.77 -9.15
C VAL A 155 0.01 -6.77 -10.19
N ASP A 156 0.65 -6.79 -11.36
CA ASP A 156 0.36 -7.82 -12.35
C ASP A 156 0.60 -9.20 -11.72
N GLN A 157 -0.29 -10.15 -12.00
CA GLN A 157 -0.33 -11.44 -11.30
C GLN A 157 1.01 -12.18 -11.32
N GLU A 158 1.81 -12.03 -12.38
CA GLU A 158 3.14 -12.62 -12.50
C GLU A 158 4.16 -12.11 -11.45
N PHE A 159 4.03 -10.86 -11.00
CA PHE A 159 4.91 -10.23 -10.01
C PHE A 159 4.31 -10.19 -8.60
N ALA A 160 3.03 -10.58 -8.45
CA ALA A 160 2.36 -10.64 -7.17
C ALA A 160 2.91 -11.78 -6.29
N PRO A 161 2.68 -11.77 -4.96
CA PRO A 161 3.09 -12.87 -4.09
C PRO A 161 2.57 -14.21 -4.57
N LYS A 162 3.37 -15.28 -4.46
CA LYS A 162 3.00 -16.61 -4.95
C LYS A 162 1.65 -17.14 -4.45
N TRP A 163 1.24 -16.76 -3.23
CA TRP A 163 -0.05 -17.16 -2.67
C TRP A 163 -1.26 -16.52 -3.38
N THR A 164 -1.04 -15.51 -4.22
CA THR A 164 -2.08 -14.82 -4.99
C THR A 164 -2.20 -15.32 -6.43
N HIS A 165 -1.30 -16.22 -6.87
CA HIS A 165 -1.21 -16.65 -8.27
C HIS A 165 -2.39 -17.53 -8.72
N ASP A 166 -3.09 -18.13 -7.76
CA ASP A 166 -4.26 -18.98 -7.98
C ASP A 166 -5.57 -18.26 -7.64
N ILE A 167 -5.57 -16.93 -7.55
CA ILE A 167 -6.79 -16.12 -7.43
C ILE A 167 -7.36 -15.93 -8.84
N GLU A 168 -8.54 -16.48 -9.09
CA GLU A 168 -9.25 -16.28 -10.36
C GLU A 168 -9.84 -14.85 -10.44
N PRO A 169 -10.08 -14.30 -11.65
CA PRO A 169 -10.71 -12.99 -11.80
C PRO A 169 -12.04 -12.89 -11.02
N GLY A 170 -12.14 -11.88 -10.14
CA GLY A 170 -13.27 -11.67 -9.23
C GLY A 170 -13.22 -12.45 -7.92
N GLU A 171 -12.29 -13.41 -7.78
CA GLU A 171 -12.09 -14.16 -6.54
C GLU A 171 -11.31 -13.33 -5.51
N ARG A 172 -11.68 -13.48 -4.24
CA ARG A 172 -10.97 -12.90 -3.09
C ARG A 172 -10.26 -13.99 -2.29
N LYS A 173 -9.03 -13.73 -1.86
CA LYS A 173 -8.30 -14.58 -0.91
C LYS A 173 -7.63 -13.75 0.19
N VAL A 174 -7.63 -14.30 1.40
CA VAL A 174 -6.87 -13.79 2.54
C VAL A 174 -5.46 -14.39 2.50
N SER A 175 -4.46 -13.56 2.76
CA SER A 175 -3.07 -14.00 2.90
C SER A 175 -2.95 -15.01 4.04
N PRO A 176 -2.28 -16.17 3.82
CA PRO A 176 -2.02 -17.13 4.90
C PRO A 176 -1.02 -16.60 5.94
N TYR A 177 -0.44 -15.42 5.70
CA TYR A 177 0.54 -14.77 6.57
C TYR A 177 -0.04 -13.60 7.38
N VAL A 178 -1.37 -13.36 7.32
CA VAL A 178 -2.00 -12.44 8.25
C VAL A 178 -1.93 -13.07 9.63
N ARG A 179 -1.17 -12.45 10.54
CA ARG A 179 -1.21 -12.79 11.95
C ARG A 179 -2.33 -11.98 12.57
N ASP A 180 -3.25 -12.65 13.26
CA ASP A 180 -4.20 -12.00 14.16
C ASP A 180 -3.37 -11.31 15.25
N GLU A 181 -3.26 -9.99 15.18
CA GLU A 181 -2.79 -9.13 16.27
C GLU A 181 -3.98 -8.55 17.02
#